data_AF-A0A354HSG7-F1
#
_entry.id   AF-A0A354HSG7-F1
#
_cell.length_a   1.000
_cell.length_b   1.000
_cell.length_c   1.000
_cell.angle_alpha   90.00
_cell.angle_beta   90.00
_cell.angle_gamma   90.00
#
_symmetry.space_group_name_H-M   'P 1'
#
loop_
_entity.id
_entity.type
_entity.pdbx_description
1 polymer ?
#
loop_
_entity_poly.entity_id
_entity_poly.type
_entity_poly.pdbx_seq_one_letter_code
_entity_poly.pdbx_strand_id
1 'polypeptide(L)'
;GYTVDSALGYSDERGERLVMSPWADEEIPFQMAAEIGTRMVIADHSTLGIIVTTDASFSELPRQDFEEPEARIVEELKSIGKPFVILLNSSQPDSSSCLQLQTELTEKYQAPVIPCNCQRLDKKTVDTILKEALYEFPINQIN
;
A
#
# COMPACT_ATOMS: atom_id res chain seq x y z
N GLY A 1 -1.77 -7.38 -4.82
CA GLY A 1 -1.00 -6.13 -4.68
C GLY A 1 -0.46 -5.74 -6.04
N TYR A 2 0.14 -4.56 -6.12
CA TYR A 2 0.88 -4.13 -7.30
C TYR A 2 2.32 -4.65 -7.23
N THR A 3 2.87 -5.02 -8.37
CA THR A 3 4.25 -5.51 -8.49
C THR A 3 5.25 -4.38 -8.42
N VAL A 4 6.45 -4.69 -7.92
CA VAL A 4 7.60 -3.79 -7.91
C VAL A 4 8.65 -4.34 -8.86
N ASP A 5 9.38 -3.47 -9.56
CA ASP A 5 10.20 -3.84 -10.73
C ASP A 5 11.23 -4.94 -10.45
N SER A 6 11.93 -4.88 -9.31
CA SER A 6 12.96 -5.86 -8.98
C SER A 6 12.46 -7.06 -8.17
N ALA A 7 11.13 -7.24 -8.01
CA ALA A 7 10.62 -8.38 -7.27
C ALA A 7 10.80 -9.71 -8.00
N LEU A 8 11.44 -10.67 -7.33
CA LEU A 8 11.63 -12.03 -7.81
C LEU A 8 10.38 -12.89 -7.55
N GLY A 9 10.11 -13.84 -8.46
CA GLY A 9 9.07 -14.87 -8.29
C GLY A 9 7.80 -14.69 -9.14
N TYR A 10 7.70 -13.62 -9.94
CA TYR A 10 6.61 -13.41 -10.90
C TYR A 10 6.85 -14.10 -12.25
N SER A 11 8.11 -14.39 -12.57
CA SER A 11 8.55 -15.16 -13.73
C SER A 11 9.32 -16.42 -13.31
N ASP A 12 9.15 -17.52 -14.03
CA ASP A 12 9.98 -18.71 -13.92
C ASP A 12 10.98 -18.80 -15.10
N GLU A 13 11.78 -19.87 -15.18
CA GLU A 13 12.74 -20.08 -16.28
C GLU A 13 12.09 -20.19 -17.67
N ARG A 14 10.75 -20.29 -17.75
CA ARG A 14 9.97 -20.50 -18.97
C ARG A 14 9.11 -19.29 -19.35
N GLY A 15 9.07 -18.24 -18.54
CA GLY A 15 8.32 -17.01 -18.80
C GLY A 15 7.43 -16.60 -17.63
N GLU A 16 6.33 -15.91 -17.92
CA GLU A 16 5.37 -15.50 -16.90
C GLU A 16 4.67 -16.73 -16.29
N ARG A 17 4.60 -16.76 -14.95
CA ARG A 17 3.89 -17.84 -14.26
C ARG A 17 2.39 -17.69 -14.47
N LEU A 18 1.77 -18.64 -15.17
CA LEU A 18 0.32 -18.66 -15.39
C LEU A 18 -0.44 -19.28 -14.22
N VAL A 19 -1.64 -18.78 -13.95
CA VAL A 19 -2.55 -19.28 -12.91
C VAL A 19 -3.99 -19.26 -13.38
N MET A 20 -4.79 -20.22 -12.89
CA MET A 20 -6.25 -20.10 -12.93
C MET A 20 -6.70 -19.08 -11.88
N SER A 21 -7.63 -18.23 -12.25
CA SER A 21 -8.11 -17.13 -11.42
C SER A 21 -9.63 -17.04 -11.49
N PRO A 22 -10.35 -16.65 -10.41
CA PRO A 22 -11.78 -16.36 -10.52
C PRO A 22 -12.09 -15.14 -11.40
N TRP A 23 -11.06 -14.40 -11.83
CA TRP A 23 -11.18 -13.18 -12.62
C TRP A 23 -11.08 -13.42 -14.14
N ALA A 24 -10.83 -14.65 -14.60
CA ALA A 24 -10.71 -15.00 -16.01
C ALA A 24 -11.12 -16.44 -16.29
N ASP A 25 -11.67 -16.70 -17.49
CA ASP A 25 -12.06 -18.05 -17.92
C ASP A 25 -10.87 -18.91 -18.39
N GLU A 26 -9.76 -18.26 -18.75
CA GLU A 26 -8.52 -18.89 -19.21
C GLU A 26 -7.36 -18.61 -18.23
N GLU A 27 -6.27 -19.38 -18.36
CA GLU A 27 -5.05 -19.13 -17.59
C GLU A 27 -4.47 -17.76 -17.94
N ILE A 28 -4.25 -16.93 -16.91
CA ILE A 28 -3.68 -15.60 -17.04
C ILE A 28 -2.37 -15.49 -16.24
N PRO A 29 -1.48 -14.55 -16.56
CA PRO A 29 -0.28 -14.29 -15.77
C PRO A 29 -0.63 -14.00 -14.30
N PHE A 30 0.15 -14.56 -13.37
CA PHE A 30 -0.03 -14.39 -11.94
C PHE A 30 -0.06 -12.91 -11.53
N GLN A 31 0.81 -12.10 -12.13
CA GLN A 31 0.84 -10.65 -11.94
C GLN A 31 -0.50 -10.01 -12.33
N MET A 32 -1.02 -10.35 -13.50
CA MET A 32 -2.31 -9.84 -13.97
C MET A 32 -3.46 -10.25 -13.04
N ALA A 33 -3.49 -11.51 -12.60
CA ALA A 33 -4.49 -11.98 -11.65
C ALA A 33 -4.42 -11.22 -10.31
N ALA A 34 -3.21 -10.94 -9.81
CA ALA A 34 -2.99 -10.22 -8.57
C ALA A 34 -3.42 -8.75 -8.67
N GLU A 35 -3.15 -8.09 -9.81
CA GLU A 35 -3.59 -6.71 -10.05
C GLU A 35 -5.11 -6.60 -10.17
N ILE A 36 -5.76 -7.47 -10.97
CA ILE A 36 -7.22 -7.46 -11.13
C ILE A 36 -7.90 -7.63 -9.77
N GLY A 37 -7.46 -8.62 -8.99
CA GLY A 37 -8.00 -8.84 -7.65
C GLY A 37 -7.81 -7.65 -6.73
N THR A 38 -6.66 -6.96 -6.82
CA THR A 38 -6.39 -5.77 -6.01
C THR A 38 -7.36 -4.63 -6.35
N ARG A 39 -7.54 -4.34 -7.64
CA ARG A 39 -8.46 -3.29 -8.10
C ARG A 39 -9.91 -3.58 -7.69
N MET A 40 -10.36 -4.83 -7.82
CA MET A 40 -11.73 -5.20 -7.43
C MET A 40 -11.95 -5.07 -5.92
N VAL A 41 -10.97 -5.44 -5.09
CA VAL A 41 -11.08 -5.25 -3.63
C VAL A 41 -11.06 -3.76 -3.27
N ILE A 42 -10.20 -2.98 -3.93
CA ILE A 42 -10.13 -1.53 -3.74
C ILE A 42 -11.41 -0.85 -4.19
N ALA A 43 -12.06 -1.28 -5.27
CA ALA A 43 -13.31 -0.69 -5.74
C ALA A 43 -14.51 -1.12 -4.88
N ASP A 44 -14.77 -2.43 -4.81
CA ASP A 44 -16.12 -2.94 -4.51
C ASP A 44 -16.26 -3.58 -3.12
N HIS A 45 -15.15 -3.93 -2.46
CA HIS A 45 -15.18 -4.78 -1.27
C HIS A 45 -14.46 -4.21 -0.04
N SER A 46 -14.16 -2.91 -0.03
CA SER A 46 -13.49 -2.25 1.09
C SER A 46 -14.16 -0.92 1.46
N THR A 47 -14.07 -0.52 2.72
CA THR A 47 -14.57 0.78 3.22
C THR A 47 -13.45 1.75 3.57
N LEU A 48 -12.24 1.23 3.78
CA LEU A 48 -11.04 1.95 4.21
C LEU A 48 -9.82 1.28 3.58
N GLY A 49 -8.88 2.09 3.07
CA GLY A 49 -7.56 1.64 2.62
C GLY A 49 -6.50 1.77 3.72
N ILE A 50 -5.69 0.73 3.92
CA ILE A 50 -4.42 0.83 4.66
C ILE A 50 -3.32 0.46 3.68
N ILE A 51 -2.59 1.46 3.20
CA ILE A 51 -1.48 1.27 2.28
C ILE A 51 -0.24 1.00 3.13
N VAL A 52 0.48 -0.08 2.86
CA VAL A 52 1.76 -0.37 3.53
C VAL A 52 2.87 -0.21 2.52
N THR A 53 3.76 0.76 2.77
CA THR A 53 4.98 1.01 2.00
C THR A 53 6.20 0.81 2.90
N THR A 54 7.40 0.99 2.37
CA THR A 54 8.65 0.75 3.09
C THR A 54 9.68 1.83 2.80
N ASP A 55 10.56 2.12 3.76
CA ASP A 55 11.78 2.91 3.54
C ASP A 55 12.95 2.05 3.02
N ALA A 56 12.65 0.82 2.58
CA ALA A 56 13.58 -0.23 2.16
C ALA A 56 14.44 -0.82 3.29
N SER A 57 14.23 -0.46 4.56
CA SER A 57 15.07 -0.98 5.64
C SER A 57 14.84 -2.46 6.00
N PHE A 58 13.77 -3.07 5.48
CA PHE A 58 13.45 -4.49 5.63
C PHE A 58 13.61 -5.32 4.35
N SER A 59 13.90 -4.69 3.21
CA SER A 59 13.95 -5.35 1.91
C SER A 59 15.32 -5.22 1.28
N GLU A 60 15.67 -6.18 0.43
CA GLU A 60 16.82 -6.05 -0.47
C GLU A 60 16.51 -5.14 -1.67
N LEU A 61 15.23 -4.82 -1.88
CA LEU A 61 14.75 -3.93 -2.92
C LEU A 61 14.93 -2.46 -2.52
N PRO A 62 15.38 -1.59 -3.43
CA PRO A 62 15.54 -0.17 -3.15
C PRO A 62 14.18 0.53 -3.02
N ARG A 63 14.14 1.67 -2.32
CA ARG A 63 12.90 2.47 -2.11
C ARG A 63 12.20 2.86 -3.41
N GLN A 64 12.98 3.12 -4.46
CA GLN A 64 12.53 3.59 -5.77
C GLN A 64 11.53 2.61 -6.41
N ASP A 65 11.76 1.31 -6.23
CA ASP A 65 10.90 0.26 -6.78
C ASP A 65 9.47 0.30 -6.22
N PHE A 66 9.27 0.92 -5.05
CA PHE A 66 7.97 1.06 -4.42
C PHE A 66 7.27 2.37 -4.78
N GLU A 67 7.94 3.35 -5.39
CA GLU A 67 7.38 4.68 -5.64
C GLU A 67 6.23 4.67 -6.66
N GLU A 68 6.39 3.95 -7.77
CA GLU A 68 5.36 3.86 -8.82
C GLU A 68 4.13 3.07 -8.33
N PRO A 69 4.29 1.86 -7.75
CA PRO A 69 3.15 1.08 -7.27
C PRO A 69 2.38 1.78 -6.15
N GLU A 70 3.10 2.42 -5.22
CA GLU A 70 2.51 3.24 -4.16
C GLU A 70 1.68 4.40 -4.73
N ALA A 71 2.24 5.15 -5.70
CA ALA A 71 1.54 6.27 -6.31
C ALA A 71 0.25 5.84 -7.02
N ARG A 72 0.27 4.69 -7.72
CA ARG A 72 -0.93 4.13 -8.37
C ARG A 72 -2.03 3.78 -7.38
N ILE A 73 -1.69 3.11 -6.28
CA ILE A 73 -2.68 2.72 -5.25
C ILE A 73 -3.31 3.99 -4.65
N VAL A 74 -2.49 5.00 -4.35
CA VAL A 74 -2.96 6.28 -3.82
C VAL A 74 -3.89 6.97 -4.82
N GLU A 75 -3.52 7.04 -6.10
CA GLU A 75 -4.34 7.64 -7.14
C GLU A 75 -5.69 6.91 -7.29
N GLU A 76 -5.67 5.58 -7.30
CA GLU A 76 -6.87 4.75 -7.38
C GLU A 76 -7.82 5.04 -6.20
N LEU A 77 -7.32 5.01 -4.96
CA LEU A 77 -8.12 5.28 -3.76
C LEU A 77 -8.69 6.71 -3.76
N LYS A 78 -7.89 7.69 -4.18
CA LYS A 78 -8.36 9.08 -4.33
C LYS A 78 -9.43 9.22 -5.40
N SER A 79 -9.27 8.56 -6.54
CA SER A 79 -10.22 8.67 -7.67
C SER A 79 -11.61 8.17 -7.32
N ILE A 80 -11.71 7.18 -6.42
CA ILE A 80 -12.98 6.63 -5.92
C ILE A 80 -13.45 7.27 -4.60
N GLY A 81 -12.69 8.24 -4.08
CA GLY A 81 -13.00 8.93 -2.83
C GLY A 81 -12.97 8.03 -1.58
N LYS A 82 -12.17 6.96 -1.60
CA LYS A 82 -12.08 6.02 -0.48
C LYS A 82 -11.09 6.56 0.55
N PRO A 83 -11.47 6.65 1.84
CA PRO A 83 -10.53 7.07 2.88
C PRO A 83 -9.37 6.09 2.98
N PHE A 84 -8.16 6.59 3.24
CA PHE A 84 -7.00 5.74 3.41
C PHE A 84 -5.90 6.37 4.26
N VAL A 85 -5.09 5.52 4.88
CA VAL A 85 -3.86 5.90 5.60
C VAL A 85 -2.67 5.14 5.02
N ILE A 86 -1.49 5.76 5.06
CA ILE A 86 -0.24 5.16 4.62
C ILE A 86 0.60 4.78 5.84
N LEU A 87 1.04 3.53 5.91
CA LEU A 87 2.01 3.04 6.87
C LEU A 87 3.38 2.99 6.19
N LEU A 88 4.32 3.80 6.67
CA LEU A 88 5.71 3.74 6.27
C LEU A 88 6.42 2.72 7.17
N ASN A 89 6.55 1.49 6.68
CA ASN A 89 7.18 0.42 7.43
C ASN A 89 8.71 0.61 7.45
N SER A 90 9.26 0.76 8.65
CA SER A 90 10.69 0.99 8.86
C SER A 90 11.21 0.22 10.07
N SER A 91 12.44 -0.29 9.97
CA SER A 91 13.16 -0.88 11.09
C SER A 91 13.50 0.17 12.17
N GLN A 92 13.60 1.45 11.77
CA GLN A 92 13.90 2.59 12.61
C GLN A 92 12.92 3.76 12.34
N PRO A 93 11.65 3.66 12.80
CA PRO A 93 10.62 4.66 12.53
C PRO A 93 10.95 6.07 13.03
N ASP A 94 11.73 6.16 14.11
CA ASP A 94 12.15 7.43 14.74
C ASP A 94 13.43 8.03 14.11
N SER A 95 14.01 7.38 13.11
CA SER A 95 15.22 7.89 12.43
C SER A 95 14.91 9.16 11.64
N SER A 96 15.88 10.06 11.54
CA SER A 96 15.73 11.31 10.79
C SER A 96 15.39 11.06 9.31
N SER A 97 15.96 10.02 8.70
CA SER A 97 15.67 9.63 7.32
C SER A 97 14.22 9.15 7.15
N CYS A 98 13.71 8.36 8.09
CA CYS A 98 12.33 7.87 8.03
C CYS A 98 11.32 9.00 8.23
N LEU A 99 11.57 9.90 9.19
CA LEU A 99 10.72 11.08 9.42
C LEU A 99 10.75 12.08 8.26
N GLN A 100 11.90 12.25 7.61
CA GLN A 100 12.00 13.06 6.40
C GLN A 100 11.16 12.45 5.27
N LEU A 101 11.32 11.15 5.00
CA LEU A 101 10.52 10.46 4.00
C LEU A 101 9.03 10.52 4.33
N GLN A 102 8.66 10.37 5.60
CA GLN A 102 7.28 10.51 6.06
C GLN A 102 6.70 11.89 5.71
N THR A 103 7.48 12.96 5.92
CA THR A 103 7.08 14.33 5.56
C THR A 103 6.90 14.46 4.04
N GLU A 104 7.87 13.99 3.26
CA GLU A 104 7.83 14.02 1.80
C GLU A 104 6.61 13.28 1.23
N LEU A 105 6.30 12.09 1.75
CA LEU A 105 5.14 11.29 1.32
C LEU A 105 3.82 11.93 1.76
N THR A 106 3.78 12.54 2.95
CA THR A 106 2.59 13.27 3.44
C THR A 106 2.28 14.44 2.51
N GLU A 107 3.29 15.22 2.13
CA GLU A 107 3.14 16.34 1.20
C GLU A 107 2.78 15.86 -0.22
N LYS A 108 3.47 14.83 -0.73
CA LYS A 108 3.23 14.26 -2.06
C LYS A 108 1.81 13.71 -2.20
N TYR A 109 1.36 12.95 -1.21
CA TYR A 109 0.08 12.24 -1.28
C TYR A 109 -1.05 12.96 -0.58
N GLN A 110 -0.82 14.07 0.13
CA GLN A 110 -1.87 14.80 0.85
C GLN A 110 -2.73 13.85 1.71
N ALA A 111 -2.07 12.93 2.40
CA ALA A 111 -2.67 11.85 3.18
C ALA A 111 -1.80 11.54 4.40
N PRO A 112 -2.37 11.04 5.52
CA PRO A 112 -1.60 10.73 6.71
C PRO A 112 -0.62 9.58 6.44
N VAL A 113 0.66 9.84 6.74
CA VAL A 113 1.74 8.84 6.69
C VAL A 113 2.24 8.58 8.11
N ILE A 114 2.12 7.32 8.55
CA ILE A 114 2.49 6.88 9.90
C ILE A 114 3.77 6.04 9.79
N PRO A 115 4.91 6.52 10.29
CA PRO A 115 6.11 5.72 10.36
C PRO A 115 5.96 4.68 11.48
N CYS A 116 6.15 3.41 11.17
CA CYS A 116 6.03 2.35 12.16
C CYS A 116 6.90 1.14 11.82
N ASN A 117 7.19 0.31 12.82
CA ASN A 117 7.81 -1.00 12.59
C ASN A 117 6.70 -2.05 12.64
N CYS A 118 6.29 -2.57 11.48
CA CYS A 118 5.18 -3.52 11.38
C CYS A 118 5.45 -4.85 12.10
N GLN A 119 6.71 -5.24 12.31
CA GLN A 119 7.07 -6.43 13.10
C GLN A 119 6.93 -6.20 14.60
N ARG A 120 6.96 -4.94 15.06
CA ARG A 120 6.96 -4.55 16.47
C ARG A 120 5.81 -3.59 16.78
N LEU A 121 4.64 -3.82 16.18
CA LEU A 121 3.45 -3.02 16.46
C LEU A 121 3.02 -3.21 17.91
N ASP A 122 2.97 -2.10 18.64
CA ASP A 122 2.36 -2.05 19.96
C ASP A 122 0.93 -1.51 19.87
N LYS A 123 0.18 -1.65 20.97
CA LYS A 123 -1.19 -1.18 21.05
C LYS A 123 -1.32 0.31 20.74
N LYS A 124 -0.36 1.12 21.22
CA LYS A 124 -0.37 2.57 21.01
C LYS A 124 -0.26 2.95 19.52
N THR A 125 0.57 2.23 18.78
CA THR A 125 0.75 2.43 17.34
C THR A 125 -0.50 2.03 16.60
N VAL A 126 -1.10 0.88 16.93
CA VAL A 126 -2.37 0.43 16.34
C VAL A 126 -3.50 1.42 16.62
N ASP A 127 -3.61 1.92 17.85
CA ASP A 127 -4.61 2.93 18.23
C ASP A 127 -4.42 4.22 17.41
N THR A 128 -3.18 4.64 17.16
CA THR A 128 -2.85 5.78 16.28
C THR A 128 -3.30 5.51 14.84
N ILE A 129 -2.95 4.35 14.28
CA ILE A 129 -3.31 3.97 12.90
C ILE A 129 -4.82 4.02 12.71
N LEU A 130 -5.58 3.40 13.62
CA LEU A 130 -7.04 3.38 13.55
C LEU A 130 -7.64 4.77 13.71
N LYS A 131 -7.08 5.60 14.61
CA LYS A 131 -7.53 6.96 14.82
C LYS A 131 -7.35 7.83 13.56
N GLU A 132 -6.17 7.82 12.96
CA GLU A 132 -5.91 8.58 11.72
C GLU A 132 -6.80 8.07 10.59
N ALA A 133 -6.93 6.75 10.43
CA ALA A 133 -7.83 6.15 9.45
C ALA A 133 -9.30 6.58 9.62
N LEU A 134 -9.76 6.78 10.86
CA LEU A 134 -11.12 7.25 11.15
C LEU A 134 -11.32 8.73 10.79
N TYR A 135 -10.27 9.56 10.85
CA TYR A 135 -10.36 10.97 10.47
C TYR A 135 -10.46 11.19 8.96
N GLU A 136 -10.04 10.21 8.16
CA GLU A 136 -10.12 10.27 6.70
C GLU A 136 -11.55 10.07 6.17
N PHE A 137 -12.47 9.54 7.00
CA PHE A 137 -13.85 9.37 6.56
C PHE A 137 -14.51 10.73 6.28
N PRO A 138 -15.24 10.88 5.16
CA PRO A 138 -15.95 12.11 4.87
C PRO A 138 -16.96 12.40 5.98
N ILE A 139 -17.00 13.65 6.44
CA ILE A 139 -17.97 14.09 7.45
C ILE A 139 -19.36 14.08 6.80
N ASN A 140 -20.14 13.04 7.07
CA ASN A 140 -21.53 12.95 6.66
C ASN A 140 -22.40 13.61 7.75
N GLN A 141 -22.69 14.90 7.55
CA GLN A 141 -23.58 15.76 8.35
C GLN A 141 -23.20 16.03 9.81
N ILE A 142 -23.14 17.33 10.14
CA ILE A 142 -23.24 17.84 11.50
C ILE A 142 -24.73 17.89 11.84
N ASN A 143 -25.15 17.19 12.90
CA ASN A 143 -26.47 17.37 13.51
C ASN A 143 -26.49 18.59 14.42
#